data_AF-A0A7S8IZ36-F1
#
_entry.id   AF-A0A7S8IZ36-F1
#
_cell.length_a   1.000
_cell.length_b   1.000
_cell.length_c   1.000
_cell.angle_alpha   90.00
_cell.angle_beta   90.00
_cell.angle_gamma   90.00
#
_symmetry.space_group_name_H-M   'P 1'
#
loop_
_entity.id
_entity.type
_entity.pdbx_description
1 polymer ?
#
loop_
_entity_poly.entity_id
_entity_poly.type
_entity_poly.pdbx_seq_one_letter_code
_entity_poly.pdbx_strand_id
1 'polypeptide(L)'
;MGSPGEQALQGAISAISQSDPLIKLLQQVRLGRMKPTDAGLLAVTESWLDAYEKALNTEGLREFDLRRLNPAPRLMVLFEVGVLTEDHPGVMALKDSYNRMLARAADRG
;
A
#
# COMPACT_ATOMS: atom_id res chain seq x y z
N MET A 1 9.47 -23.84 10.23
CA MET A 1 8.80 -22.60 10.67
C MET A 1 9.58 -21.44 10.09
N GLY A 2 8.93 -20.51 9.37
CA GLY A 2 9.61 -19.36 8.78
C GLY A 2 10.24 -18.47 9.85
N SER A 3 11.31 -17.77 9.49
CA SER A 3 12.00 -16.81 10.35
C SER A 3 11.01 -15.74 10.83
N PRO A 4 11.21 -15.11 12.00
CA PRO A 4 10.30 -14.05 12.50
C PRO A 4 10.05 -12.93 11.48
N GLY A 5 11.07 -12.53 10.71
CA GLY A 5 10.92 -11.55 9.63
C GLY A 5 10.05 -12.04 8.44
N GLU A 6 10.06 -13.35 8.13
CA GLU A 6 9.19 -13.91 7.10
C GLU A 6 7.72 -13.94 7.56
N GLN A 7 7.49 -14.17 8.86
CA GLN A 7 6.14 -14.10 9.45
C GLN A 7 5.62 -12.67 9.46
N ALA A 8 6.46 -11.69 9.81
CA ALA A 8 6.14 -10.27 9.75
C ALA A 8 5.80 -9.84 8.32
N LEU A 9 6.61 -10.24 7.33
CA LEU A 9 6.35 -9.96 5.92
C LEU A 9 5.03 -10.59 5.44
N GLN A 10 4.76 -11.85 5.77
CA GLN A 10 3.50 -12.50 5.39
C GLN A 10 2.28 -11.84 6.03
N GLY A 11 2.40 -11.41 7.29
CA GLY A 11 1.36 -10.64 7.98
C GLY A 11 1.09 -9.31 7.27
N ALA A 12 2.15 -8.56 6.93
CA ALA A 12 2.07 -7.30 6.20
C ALA A 12 1.41 -7.48 4.82
N ILE A 13 1.84 -8.47 4.03
CA ILE A 13 1.27 -8.78 2.71
C ILE A 13 -0.22 -9.13 2.85
N SER A 14 -0.58 -9.94 3.84
CA SER A 14 -1.96 -10.34 4.09
C SER A 14 -2.84 -9.15 4.44
N ALA A 15 -2.37 -8.28 5.34
CA ALA A 15 -3.09 -7.07 5.75
C ALA A 15 -3.33 -6.11 4.57
N ILE A 16 -2.30 -5.86 3.75
CA ILE A 16 -2.40 -5.02 2.55
C ILE A 16 -3.39 -5.62 1.55
N SER A 17 -3.32 -6.93 1.32
CA SER A 17 -4.14 -7.61 0.32
C SER A 17 -5.62 -7.69 0.70
N GLN A 18 -5.94 -7.76 1.98
CA GLN A 18 -7.33 -7.78 2.47
C GLN A 18 -8.08 -6.48 2.15
N SER A 19 -7.38 -5.37 2.16
CA SER A 19 -7.95 -4.04 1.88
C SER A 19 -7.69 -3.56 0.45
N ASP A 20 -7.10 -4.38 -0.44
CA ASP A 20 -6.61 -3.92 -1.74
C ASP A 20 -7.78 -3.54 -2.70
N PRO A 21 -7.93 -2.25 -3.06
CA PRO A 21 -9.00 -1.79 -3.96
C PRO A 21 -8.84 -2.33 -5.38
N LEU A 22 -7.62 -2.73 -5.78
CA LEU A 22 -7.29 -3.21 -7.13
C LEU A 22 -8.08 -4.48 -7.50
N ILE A 23 -8.35 -5.37 -6.53
CA ILE A 23 -8.87 -6.71 -6.81
C ILE A 23 -10.34 -6.68 -7.23
N LYS A 24 -11.14 -5.75 -6.69
CA LYS A 24 -12.61 -5.77 -6.89
C LYS A 24 -13.17 -4.48 -7.47
N LEU A 25 -12.74 -3.33 -6.95
CA LEU A 25 -13.41 -2.07 -7.26
C LEU A 25 -12.80 -1.39 -8.48
N LEU A 26 -11.49 -1.46 -8.66
CA LEU A 26 -10.87 -0.87 -9.86
C LEU A 26 -11.25 -1.57 -11.16
N GLN A 27 -11.58 -2.86 -11.12
CA GLN A 27 -12.16 -3.52 -12.28
C GLN A 27 -13.50 -2.91 -12.67
N GLN A 28 -14.35 -2.54 -11.69
CA GLN A 28 -15.62 -1.86 -11.98
C GLN A 28 -15.41 -0.46 -12.56
N VAL A 29 -14.38 0.26 -12.09
CA VAL A 29 -13.99 1.57 -12.64
C VAL A 29 -13.55 1.44 -14.10
N ARG A 30 -12.66 0.49 -14.38
CA ARG A 30 -12.17 0.23 -15.76
C ARG A 30 -13.29 -0.19 -16.72
N LEU A 31 -14.31 -0.87 -16.22
CA LEU A 31 -15.50 -1.27 -16.99
C LEU A 31 -16.55 -0.14 -17.11
N GLY A 32 -16.31 1.04 -16.52
CA GLY A 32 -17.26 2.17 -16.53
C GLY A 32 -18.49 1.96 -15.65
N ARG A 33 -18.48 0.96 -14.77
CA ARG A 33 -19.60 0.62 -13.85
C ARG A 33 -19.53 1.38 -12.53
N MET A 34 -18.39 1.99 -12.25
CA MET A 34 -18.11 2.79 -11.07
C MET A 34 -17.29 4.01 -11.49
N LYS A 35 -17.57 5.18 -10.94
CA LYS A 35 -16.76 6.38 -11.15
C LYS A 35 -15.52 6.31 -10.26
N PRO A 36 -14.36 6.79 -10.74
CA PRO A 36 -13.15 6.90 -9.91
C PRO A 36 -13.37 7.73 -8.64
N THR A 37 -14.30 8.68 -8.69
CA THR A 37 -14.64 9.60 -7.59
C THR A 37 -15.79 9.09 -6.70
N ASP A 38 -16.22 7.84 -6.87
CA ASP A 38 -17.29 7.30 -6.02
C ASP A 38 -16.86 7.26 -4.56
N ALA A 39 -17.70 7.77 -3.66
CA ALA A 39 -17.39 7.91 -2.24
C ALA A 39 -17.01 6.57 -1.58
N GLY A 40 -17.66 5.47 -1.99
CA GLY A 40 -17.33 4.14 -1.50
C GLY A 40 -15.94 3.67 -1.94
N LEU A 41 -15.53 4.00 -3.17
CA LEU A 41 -14.20 3.67 -3.67
C LEU A 41 -13.12 4.50 -3.00
N LEU A 42 -13.38 5.80 -2.80
CA LEU A 42 -12.47 6.68 -2.05
C LEU A 42 -12.29 6.17 -0.62
N ALA A 43 -13.37 5.84 0.09
CA ALA A 43 -13.28 5.33 1.46
C ALA A 43 -12.47 4.02 1.58
N VAL A 44 -12.61 3.10 0.61
CA VAL A 44 -11.80 1.87 0.57
C VAL A 44 -10.34 2.20 0.27
N THR A 45 -10.09 3.14 -0.64
CA THR A 45 -8.73 3.58 -0.98
C THR A 45 -8.03 4.24 0.21
N GLU A 46 -8.72 5.09 0.97
CA GLU A 46 -8.18 5.68 2.21
C GLU A 46 -7.83 4.62 3.24
N SER A 47 -8.76 3.68 3.49
CA SER A 47 -8.54 2.56 4.42
C SER A 47 -7.34 1.68 3.99
N TRP A 48 -7.16 1.51 2.68
CA TRP A 48 -6.02 0.80 2.12
C TRP A 48 -4.70 1.55 2.34
N LEU A 49 -4.65 2.88 2.15
CA LEU A 49 -3.47 3.70 2.45
C LEU A 49 -3.05 3.56 3.92
N ASP A 50 -4.02 3.66 4.84
CA ASP A 50 -3.80 3.49 6.29
C ASP A 50 -3.30 2.08 6.64
N ALA A 51 -3.90 1.05 6.06
CA ALA A 51 -3.48 -0.34 6.28
C ALA A 51 -2.05 -0.56 5.76
N TYR A 52 -1.70 0.04 4.63
CA TYR A 52 -0.37 -0.02 4.06
C TYR A 52 0.67 0.63 4.96
N GLU A 53 0.38 1.82 5.47
CA GLU A 53 1.28 2.51 6.38
C GLU A 53 1.51 1.68 7.66
N LYS A 54 0.44 1.12 8.25
CA LYS A 54 0.57 0.23 9.42
C LYS A 54 1.42 -1.00 9.11
N ALA A 55 1.23 -1.60 7.93
CA ALA A 55 2.00 -2.77 7.51
C ALA A 55 3.50 -2.44 7.38
N LEU A 56 3.86 -1.27 6.82
CA LEU A 56 5.25 -0.81 6.71
C LEU A 56 5.91 -0.54 8.06
N ASN A 57 5.13 -0.15 9.07
CA ASN A 57 5.62 0.09 10.43
C ASN A 57 5.72 -1.21 11.27
N THR A 58 5.46 -2.38 10.69
CA THR A 58 5.60 -3.66 11.40
C THR A 58 7.06 -3.91 11.77
N GLU A 59 7.31 -4.21 13.04
CA GLU A 59 8.65 -4.55 13.50
C GLU A 59 9.18 -5.84 12.86
N GLY A 60 10.50 -5.90 12.68
CA GLY A 60 11.17 -7.09 12.13
C GLY A 60 11.26 -7.14 10.59
N LEU A 61 10.70 -6.16 9.88
CA LEU A 61 10.90 -6.01 8.45
C LEU A 61 12.33 -5.52 8.16
N ARG A 62 13.05 -6.24 7.29
CA ARG A 62 14.37 -5.85 6.79
C ARG A 62 14.24 -5.11 5.47
N GLU A 63 15.35 -4.54 4.99
CA GLU A 63 15.38 -3.78 3.74
C GLU A 63 14.83 -4.58 2.55
N PHE A 64 15.21 -5.86 2.45
CA PHE A 64 14.69 -6.76 1.41
C PHE A 64 13.17 -6.96 1.50
N ASP A 65 12.62 -7.06 2.70
CA ASP A 65 11.19 -7.22 2.94
C ASP A 65 10.43 -5.95 2.55
N LEU A 66 10.95 -4.78 2.93
CA LEU A 66 10.39 -3.48 2.56
C LEU A 66 10.37 -3.29 1.04
N ARG A 67 11.44 -3.64 0.31
CA ARG A 67 11.46 -3.56 -1.15
C ARG A 67 10.34 -4.38 -1.82
N ARG A 68 9.92 -5.49 -1.19
CA ARG A 68 8.77 -6.31 -1.66
C ARG A 68 7.42 -5.67 -1.35
N LEU A 69 7.38 -4.82 -0.32
CA LEU A 69 6.23 -3.99 0.06
C LEU A 69 6.27 -2.60 -0.58
N ASN A 70 6.98 -2.42 -1.70
CA ASN A 70 6.99 -1.14 -2.40
C ASN A 70 5.56 -0.76 -2.84
N PRO A 71 5.01 0.38 -2.37
CA PRO A 71 3.65 0.81 -2.72
C PRO A 71 3.55 1.37 -4.15
N ALA A 72 4.66 1.76 -4.78
CA ALA A 72 4.68 2.50 -6.05
C ALA A 72 3.91 1.82 -7.20
N PRO A 73 4.03 0.49 -7.44
CA PRO A 73 3.28 -0.14 -8.53
C PRO A 73 1.77 -0.06 -8.35
N ARG A 74 1.29 -0.12 -7.10
CA ARG A 74 -0.15 -0.05 -6.79
C ARG A 74 -0.67 1.39 -6.87
N LEU A 75 0.10 2.33 -6.35
CA LEU A 75 -0.20 3.76 -6.46
C LEU A 75 -0.30 4.21 -7.92
N MET A 76 0.61 3.76 -8.78
CA MET A 76 0.60 4.06 -10.21
C MET A 76 -0.73 3.64 -10.87
N VAL A 77 -1.24 2.45 -10.57
CA VAL A 77 -2.53 1.99 -11.10
C VAL A 77 -3.68 2.87 -10.60
N LEU A 78 -3.65 3.31 -9.33
CA LEU A 78 -4.66 4.19 -8.76
C LEU A 78 -4.65 5.60 -9.39
N PHE A 79 -3.47 6.07 -9.83
CA PHE A 79 -3.35 7.33 -10.57
C PHE A 79 -3.87 7.19 -12.01
N GLU A 80 -3.49 6.11 -12.71
CA GLU A 80 -3.91 5.86 -14.09
C GLU A 80 -5.44 5.79 -14.24
N VAL A 81 -6.11 5.20 -13.25
CA VAL A 81 -7.59 5.09 -13.23
C VAL A 81 -8.27 6.32 -12.63
N GLY A 82 -7.51 7.32 -12.20
CA GLY A 82 -8.01 8.61 -11.68
C GLY A 82 -8.66 8.54 -10.29
N VAL A 83 -8.34 7.51 -9.50
CA VAL A 83 -8.88 7.35 -8.14
C VAL A 83 -8.09 8.17 -7.13
N LEU A 84 -6.78 8.26 -7.32
CA LEU A 84 -5.89 9.12 -6.54
C LEU A 84 -5.10 10.05 -7.46
N THR A 85 -4.51 11.07 -6.87
CA THR A 85 -3.49 11.91 -7.49
C THR A 85 -2.19 11.81 -6.70
N GLU A 86 -1.08 12.20 -7.33
CA GLU A 86 0.21 12.23 -6.65
C GLU A 86 0.24 13.20 -5.46
N ASP A 87 -0.55 14.27 -5.54
CA ASP A 87 -0.66 15.29 -4.50
C ASP A 87 -1.61 14.92 -3.37
N HIS A 88 -2.18 13.72 -3.39
CA HIS A 88 -3.07 13.27 -2.33
C HIS A 88 -2.31 13.15 -0.99
N PRO A 89 -2.81 13.72 0.12
CA PRO A 89 -2.10 13.71 1.41
C PRO A 89 -1.71 12.30 1.89
N GLY A 90 -2.61 11.33 1.76
CA GLY A 90 -2.32 9.94 2.14
C GLY A 90 -1.27 9.26 1.25
N VAL A 91 -1.16 9.68 -0.02
CA VAL A 91 -0.13 9.20 -0.95
C VAL A 91 1.23 9.75 -0.54
N MET A 92 1.31 11.04 -0.25
CA MET A 92 2.56 11.66 0.22
C MET A 92 3.01 11.04 1.55
N ALA A 93 2.09 10.88 2.49
CA ALA A 93 2.37 10.25 3.79
C ALA A 93 2.90 8.82 3.62
N LEU A 94 2.25 8.01 2.78
CA LEU A 94 2.68 6.63 2.53
C LEU A 94 4.07 6.57 1.86
N LYS A 95 4.33 7.43 0.86
CA LYS A 95 5.65 7.53 0.21
C LYS A 95 6.73 7.90 1.21
N ASP A 96 6.49 8.88 2.07
CA ASP A 96 7.44 9.30 3.10
C ASP A 96 7.67 8.19 4.14
N SER A 97 6.59 7.54 4.60
CA SER A 97 6.67 6.40 5.53
C SER A 97 7.52 5.27 4.98
N TYR A 98 7.31 4.89 3.72
CA TYR A 98 8.11 3.88 3.03
C TYR A 98 9.60 4.27 2.96
N ASN A 99 9.91 5.49 2.51
CA ASN A 99 11.29 5.97 2.39
C ASN A 99 12.00 6.02 3.75
N ARG A 100 11.31 6.49 4.80
CA ARG A 100 11.85 6.50 6.17
C ARG A 100 12.14 5.09 6.67
N MET A 101 11.25 4.13 6.45
CA MET A 101 11.48 2.74 6.88
C MET A 101 12.63 2.10 6.11
N LEU A 102 12.72 2.36 4.80
CA LEU A 102 13.80 1.84 3.97
C LEU A 102 15.16 2.39 4.41
N ALA A 103 15.26 3.69 4.68
CA ALA A 103 16.48 4.31 5.21
C ALA A 103 16.89 3.72 6.57
N ARG A 104 15.92 3.60 7.50
CA ARG A 104 16.17 2.98 8.81
C ARG A 104 16.62 1.52 8.72
N ALA A 105 16.13 0.78 7.73
CA ALA A 105 16.52 -0.61 7.52
C ALA A 105 17.92 -0.73 6.91
N ALA A 106 18.30 0.20 6.04
CA ALA A 106 19.64 0.27 5.46
C ALA A 106 20.72 0.60 6.52
N ASP A 107 20.40 1.48 7.48
CA ASP A 107 21.32 1.84 8.57
C ASP A 107 21.57 0.69 9.58
N ARG A 108 20.73 -0.35 9.57
CA ARG A 108 20.83 -1.52 10.46
C ARG A 108 21.47 -2.75 9.80
N GLY A 109 21.81 -2.66 8.52
CA GLY A 109 22.37 -3.75 7.72
C GLY A 109 23.88 -3.71 7.60
#